data_AF-A0A6F9EI23-F1
#
_entry.id   AF-A0A6F9EI23-F1
#
_cell.length_a   1.000
_cell.length_b   1.000
_cell.length_c   1.000
_cell.angle_alpha   90.00
_cell.angle_beta   90.00
_cell.angle_gamma   90.00
#
_symmetry.space_group_name_H-M   'P 1'
#
loop_
_entity.id
_entity.type
_entity.pdbx_description
1 polymer ?
#
loop_
_entity_poly.entity_id
_entity_poly.type
_entity_poly.pdbx_seq_one_letter_code
_entity_poly.pdbx_strand_id
1 'polypeptide(L)'
;MQVVYERCCGLDVHKRSVTACALTPEGKAVRTFGTMTEDLLELADWLKGQGCTHVAMESTGSFWKPIYNVLEATEAFTLLVVNAQHIKAVPGRKTDVKDAEWIADLLRHGLLQPSFIPSREQRELRELIRYRQELVDERAREANRIQKVLEGANIKLSSVATDILGKSGREILKALIEGQTDPEALADMAKGRMKAKREELRRAVQGMIGDGLHG
;
A
#
# COMPACT_ATOMS: atom_id res chain seq x y z
N MET A 1 -15.52 27.51 23.94
CA MET A 1 -14.99 27.17 22.60
C MET A 1 -16.13 27.39 21.60
N GLN A 2 -15.90 28.10 20.49
CA GLN A 2 -16.96 28.42 19.52
C GLN A 2 -17.35 27.16 18.73
N VAL A 3 -18.64 26.83 18.67
CA VAL A 3 -19.15 25.72 17.83
C VAL A 3 -19.15 26.19 16.37
N VAL A 4 -18.43 25.47 15.52
CA VAL A 4 -18.34 25.70 14.06
C VAL A 4 -19.30 24.80 13.32
N TYR A 5 -19.39 23.52 13.71
CA TYR A 5 -20.32 22.55 13.12
C TYR A 5 -21.28 22.03 14.19
N GLU A 6 -22.57 22.34 14.08
CA GLU A 6 -23.57 21.92 15.09
C GLU A 6 -23.92 20.44 15.01
N ARG A 7 -23.77 19.82 13.83
CA ARG A 7 -24.09 18.42 13.56
C ARG A 7 -22.91 17.72 12.91
N CYS A 8 -22.08 17.06 13.71
CA CYS A 8 -20.86 16.43 13.24
C CYS A 8 -20.61 15.07 13.89
N CYS A 9 -19.72 14.28 13.30
CA CYS A 9 -19.34 12.98 13.83
C CYS A 9 -17.83 12.75 13.77
N GLY A 10 -17.27 12.18 14.84
CA GLY A 10 -15.91 11.63 14.86
C GLY A 10 -15.95 10.10 14.78
N LEU A 11 -15.10 9.53 13.94
CA LEU A 11 -14.94 8.10 13.74
C LEU A 11 -13.56 7.64 14.19
N ASP A 12 -13.53 6.69 15.12
CA ASP A 12 -12.35 5.92 15.43
C ASP A 12 -12.39 4.58 14.66
N VAL A 13 -11.42 4.37 13.79
CA VAL A 13 -11.44 3.33 12.76
C VAL A 13 -10.42 2.24 13.09
N HIS A 14 -10.91 1.01 13.23
CA HIS A 14 -10.11 -0.19 13.41
C HIS A 14 -10.33 -1.17 12.26
N LYS A 15 -9.53 -2.24 12.24
CA LYS A 15 -9.61 -3.27 11.19
C LYS A 15 -11.00 -3.92 11.06
N ARG A 16 -11.70 -4.14 12.18
CA ARG A 16 -12.97 -4.90 12.24
C ARG A 16 -14.16 -4.09 12.76
N SER A 17 -13.92 -2.87 13.22
CA SER A 17 -14.95 -2.05 13.85
C SER A 17 -14.68 -0.58 13.60
N VAL A 18 -15.75 0.21 13.62
CA VAL A 18 -15.68 1.67 13.61
C VAL A 18 -16.57 2.19 14.73
N THR A 19 -15.99 2.96 15.64
CA THR A 19 -16.73 3.61 16.71
C THR A 19 -17.05 5.04 16.29
N ALA A 20 -18.33 5.35 16.20
CA ALA A 20 -18.83 6.65 15.78
C ALA A 20 -19.39 7.42 16.96
N CYS A 21 -18.98 8.68 17.10
CA CYS A 21 -19.55 9.62 18.06
C CYS A 21 -20.18 10.80 17.31
N ALA A 22 -21.50 10.89 17.34
CA ALA A 22 -22.26 12.00 16.77
C ALA A 22 -22.52 13.05 17.85
N LEU A 23 -22.24 14.31 17.52
CA LEU A 23 -22.56 15.49 18.32
C LEU A 23 -23.59 16.32 17.54
N THR A 24 -24.75 16.52 18.15
CA THR A 24 -25.85 17.30 17.61
C THR A 24 -26.40 18.27 18.67
N PRO A 25 -27.31 19.19 18.31
CA PRO A 25 -28.03 20.00 19.30
C PRO A 25 -28.86 19.16 20.28
N GLU A 26 -29.33 18.00 19.86
CA GLU A 26 -30.14 17.08 20.68
C GLU A 26 -29.29 16.29 21.69
N GLY A 27 -27.97 16.23 21.48
CA GLY A 27 -27.03 15.64 22.42
C GLY A 27 -25.90 14.87 21.75
N LYS A 28 -25.31 13.96 22.52
CA LYS A 28 -24.25 13.06 22.08
C LYS A 28 -24.82 11.65 21.91
N ALA A 29 -24.53 11.01 20.79
CA ALA A 29 -24.83 9.60 20.55
C ALA A 29 -23.56 8.86 20.12
N VAL A 30 -23.31 7.69 20.70
CA VAL A 30 -22.16 6.84 20.36
C VAL A 30 -22.65 5.46 19.95
N ARG A 31 -22.12 4.94 18.83
CA ARG A 31 -22.41 3.59 18.36
C ARG A 31 -21.21 2.99 17.67
N THR A 32 -21.00 1.70 17.86
CA THR A 32 -19.95 0.93 17.16
C THR A 32 -20.60 0.05 16.10
N PHE A 33 -19.98 0.04 14.92
CA PHE A 33 -20.39 -0.75 13.75
C PHE A 33 -19.25 -1.68 13.34
N GLY A 34 -19.58 -2.71 12.55
CA GLY A 34 -18.59 -3.49 11.82
C GLY A 34 -18.00 -2.73 10.63
N THR A 35 -17.09 -3.37 9.90
CA THR A 35 -16.45 -2.80 8.70
C THR A 35 -16.83 -3.52 7.40
N MET A 36 -17.81 -4.43 7.46
CA MET A 36 -18.38 -5.02 6.24
C MET A 36 -19.29 -4.00 5.56
N THR A 37 -19.54 -4.17 4.26
CA THR A 37 -20.31 -3.19 3.48
C THR A 37 -21.70 -2.91 4.06
N GLU A 38 -22.41 -3.94 4.54
CA GLU A 38 -23.71 -3.78 5.20
C GLU A 38 -23.62 -2.93 6.47
N ASP A 39 -22.61 -3.16 7.31
CA ASP A 39 -22.38 -2.39 8.54
C ASP A 39 -22.07 -0.92 8.23
N LEU A 40 -21.30 -0.67 7.16
CA LEU A 40 -20.93 0.68 6.75
C LEU A 40 -22.10 1.44 6.12
N LEU A 41 -23.01 0.75 5.44
CA LEU A 41 -24.27 1.32 4.99
C LEU A 41 -25.17 1.64 6.19
N GLU A 42 -25.23 0.76 7.19
CA GLU A 42 -25.95 1.04 8.44
C GLU A 42 -25.37 2.25 9.19
N LEU A 43 -24.03 2.38 9.24
CA LEU A 43 -23.36 3.57 9.75
C LEU A 43 -23.81 4.82 8.98
N ALA A 44 -23.82 4.77 7.65
CA ALA A 44 -24.23 5.91 6.82
C ALA A 44 -25.69 6.32 7.10
N ASP A 45 -26.60 5.36 7.19
CA ASP A 45 -28.01 5.61 7.48
C ASP A 45 -28.22 6.14 8.90
N TRP A 46 -27.47 5.61 9.87
CA TRP A 46 -27.48 6.12 11.23
C TRP A 46 -26.99 7.57 11.29
N LEU A 47 -25.91 7.92 10.61
CA LEU A 47 -25.38 9.28 10.54
C LEU A 47 -26.38 10.25 9.88
N LYS A 48 -27.06 9.83 8.81
CA LYS A 48 -28.15 10.61 8.20
C LYS A 48 -29.31 10.79 9.18
N GLY A 49 -29.68 9.75 9.93
CA GLY A 49 -30.73 9.81 10.95
C GLY A 49 -30.39 10.75 12.12
N GLN A 50 -29.11 10.88 12.48
CA GLN A 50 -28.63 11.90 13.44
C GLN A 50 -28.57 13.32 12.82
N GLY A 51 -28.74 13.45 11.50
CA GLY A 51 -28.60 14.71 10.78
C GLY A 51 -27.16 15.21 10.70
N CYS A 52 -26.15 14.33 10.86
CA CYS A 52 -24.75 14.72 10.75
C CYS A 52 -24.45 15.26 9.34
N THR A 53 -23.72 16.38 9.28
CA THR A 53 -23.32 17.01 8.01
C THR A 53 -21.81 16.90 7.75
N HIS A 54 -21.02 16.79 8.82
CA HIS A 54 -19.56 16.68 8.77
C HIS A 54 -19.11 15.42 9.49
N VAL A 55 -18.19 14.66 8.91
CA VAL A 55 -17.66 13.43 9.51
C VAL A 55 -16.14 13.45 9.40
N ALA A 56 -15.46 13.27 10.53
CA ALA A 56 -14.00 13.16 10.58
C ALA A 56 -13.55 11.76 10.99
N MET A 57 -12.46 11.27 10.40
CA MET A 57 -11.86 9.98 10.73
C MET A 57 -10.33 10.06 10.73
N GLU A 58 -9.70 9.33 11.65
CA GLU A 58 -8.24 9.25 11.72
C GLU A 58 -7.64 8.42 10.57
N SER A 59 -6.53 8.89 10.00
CA SER A 59 -5.78 8.20 8.95
C SER A 59 -4.60 7.41 9.51
N THR A 60 -4.83 6.21 10.02
CA THR A 60 -3.76 5.26 10.32
C THR A 60 -3.88 4.05 9.38
N GLY A 61 -2.94 3.93 8.46
CA GLY A 61 -2.96 2.89 7.43
C GLY A 61 -4.06 3.08 6.37
N SER A 62 -4.59 1.98 5.85
CA SER A 62 -5.58 1.97 4.77
C SER A 62 -7.03 1.76 5.23
N PHE A 63 -7.27 1.53 6.53
CA PHE A 63 -8.59 1.13 7.02
C PHE A 63 -9.67 2.20 6.89
N TRP A 64 -9.30 3.48 6.83
CA TRP A 64 -10.25 4.57 6.60
C TRP A 64 -10.86 4.55 5.18
N LYS A 65 -10.16 3.99 4.19
CA LYS A 65 -10.58 4.02 2.78
C LYS A 65 -11.98 3.42 2.53
N PRO A 66 -12.31 2.20 2.99
CA PRO A 66 -13.64 1.64 2.77
C PRO A 66 -14.76 2.48 3.40
N ILE A 67 -14.55 3.01 4.62
CA ILE A 67 -15.52 3.90 5.28
C ILE A 67 -15.70 5.17 4.46
N TYR A 68 -14.61 5.83 4.09
CA TYR A 68 -14.64 7.05 3.29
C TYR A 68 -15.36 6.82 1.96
N ASN A 69 -15.07 5.75 1.24
CA ASN A 69 -15.68 5.44 -0.06
C ASN A 69 -17.20 5.23 0.05
N VAL A 70 -17.66 4.51 1.08
CA VAL A 70 -19.10 4.28 1.30
C VAL A 70 -19.80 5.59 1.65
N LEU A 71 -19.24 6.37 2.58
CA LEU A 71 -19.83 7.64 3.00
C LEU A 71 -19.81 8.70 1.87
N GLU A 72 -18.72 8.77 1.11
CA GLU A 72 -18.58 9.70 -0.03
C GLU A 72 -19.63 9.41 -1.11
N ALA A 73 -19.91 8.13 -1.39
CA ALA A 73 -20.91 7.72 -2.37
C ALA A 73 -22.35 8.13 -2.00
N THR A 74 -22.60 8.48 -0.74
CA THR A 74 -23.92 8.98 -0.32
C THR A 74 -24.13 10.47 -0.63
N GLU A 75 -23.06 11.21 -0.92
CA GLU A 75 -23.05 12.68 -1.12
C GLU A 75 -23.65 13.48 0.07
N ALA A 76 -23.94 12.82 1.20
CA ALA A 76 -24.65 13.43 2.33
C ALA A 76 -23.72 14.17 3.30
N PHE A 77 -22.40 13.98 3.20
CA PHE A 77 -21.45 14.40 4.22
C PHE A 77 -20.24 15.13 3.64
N THR A 78 -19.77 16.14 4.37
CA THR A 78 -18.41 16.66 4.21
C THR A 78 -17.45 15.78 5.01
N LEU A 79 -16.56 15.07 4.32
CA LEU A 79 -15.65 14.10 4.93
C LEU A 79 -14.26 14.70 5.18
N LEU A 80 -13.72 14.47 6.37
CA LEU A 80 -12.39 14.89 6.76
C LEU A 80 -11.56 13.67 7.17
N VAL A 81 -10.49 13.42 6.44
CA VAL A 81 -9.47 12.42 6.84
C VAL A 81 -8.33 13.18 7.50
N VAL A 82 -8.04 12.87 8.76
CA VAL A 82 -7.08 13.64 9.57
C VAL A 82 -5.88 12.80 9.96
N ASN A 83 -4.69 13.39 9.84
CA ASN A 83 -3.46 12.72 10.25
C ASN A 83 -3.41 12.59 11.78
N ALA A 84 -3.22 11.37 12.27
CA ALA A 84 -3.05 11.04 13.68
C ALA A 84 -2.02 11.93 14.40
N GLN A 85 -0.94 12.31 13.70
CA GLN A 85 0.12 13.16 14.24
C GLN A 85 -0.33 14.59 14.55
N HIS A 86 -1.41 15.05 13.90
CA HIS A 86 -1.96 16.39 14.06
C HIS A 86 -3.12 16.43 15.07
N ILE A 87 -3.63 15.27 15.48
CA ILE A 87 -4.59 15.16 16.58
C ILE A 87 -3.78 15.11 17.88
N LYS A 88 -3.95 16.12 18.74
CA LYS A 88 -3.37 16.06 20.09
C LYS A 88 -3.85 14.79 20.79
N ALA A 89 -2.95 14.10 21.50
CA ALA A 89 -3.29 12.87 22.20
C ALA A 89 -4.49 13.08 23.13
N VAL A 90 -5.42 12.12 23.15
CA VAL A 90 -6.58 12.13 24.05
C VAL A 90 -6.09 12.22 25.49
N PRO A 91 -6.53 13.21 26.27
CA PRO A 91 -6.17 13.30 27.69
C PRO A 91 -6.66 12.09 28.47
N GLY A 92 -5.76 11.42 29.21
CA GLY A 92 -6.10 10.28 30.08
C GLY A 92 -6.11 8.93 29.35
N ARG A 93 -6.86 7.96 29.89
CA ARG A 93 -6.88 6.58 29.35
C ARG A 93 -7.56 6.53 27.99
N LYS A 94 -6.81 6.11 26.97
CA LYS A 94 -7.25 5.86 25.59
C LYS A 94 -8.26 4.71 25.52
N THR A 95 -9.37 4.93 24.84
CA THR A 95 -10.42 3.95 24.54
C THR A 95 -11.11 4.40 23.25
N ASP A 96 -11.53 3.47 22.39
CA ASP A 96 -12.12 3.76 21.08
C ASP A 96 -13.27 4.80 21.13
N VAL A 97 -14.12 4.72 22.16
CA VAL A 97 -15.20 5.70 22.39
C VAL A 97 -14.67 7.11 22.64
N LYS A 98 -13.63 7.24 23.49
CA LYS A 98 -13.01 8.53 23.79
C LYS A 98 -12.24 9.10 22.61
N ASP A 99 -11.64 8.23 21.80
CA ASP A 99 -10.96 8.65 20.57
C ASP A 99 -11.98 9.23 19.58
N ALA A 100 -13.10 8.54 19.36
CA ALA A 100 -14.20 9.02 18.52
C ALA A 100 -14.82 10.33 19.06
N GLU A 101 -15.04 10.43 20.37
CA GLU A 101 -15.52 11.65 21.04
C GLU A 101 -14.56 12.83 20.86
N TRP A 102 -13.26 12.57 21.01
CA TRP A 102 -12.24 13.60 20.86
C TRP A 102 -12.17 14.12 19.42
N ILE A 103 -12.23 13.22 18.43
CA ILE A 103 -12.30 13.61 17.02
C ILE A 103 -13.56 14.45 16.75
N ALA A 104 -14.71 14.05 17.30
CA ALA A 104 -15.96 14.78 17.14
C ALA A 104 -15.90 16.18 17.75
N ASP A 105 -15.30 16.34 18.93
CA ASP A 105 -15.14 17.63 19.61
C ASP A 105 -14.19 18.57 18.83
N LEU A 106 -13.03 18.04 18.41
CA LEU A 106 -12.10 18.80 17.57
C LEU A 106 -12.74 19.22 16.26
N LEU A 107 -13.51 18.33 15.62
CA LEU A 107 -14.27 18.65 14.41
C LEU A 107 -15.27 19.77 14.70
N ARG A 108 -16.12 19.61 15.73
CA ARG A 108 -17.15 20.58 16.13
C ARG A 108 -16.61 21.99 16.25
N HIS A 109 -15.37 22.12 16.70
CA HIS A 109 -14.70 23.39 16.95
C HIS A 109 -13.77 23.85 15.82
N GLY A 110 -13.75 23.14 14.69
CA GLY A 110 -12.93 23.50 13.52
C GLY A 110 -11.43 23.35 13.75
N LEU A 111 -11.02 22.52 14.71
CA LEU A 111 -9.63 22.36 15.14
C LEU A 111 -8.89 21.26 14.37
N LEU A 112 -9.56 20.60 13.42
CA LEU A 112 -8.99 19.56 12.59
C LEU A 112 -8.41 20.12 11.30
N GLN A 113 -7.18 19.73 10.97
CA GLN A 113 -6.57 19.99 9.67
C GLN A 113 -6.81 18.79 8.73
N PRO A 114 -7.67 18.91 7.71
CA PRO A 114 -7.94 17.81 6.80
C PRO A 114 -6.72 17.50 5.92
N SER A 115 -6.50 16.22 5.68
CA SER A 115 -5.59 15.74 4.64
C SER A 115 -6.25 15.91 3.27
N PHE A 116 -5.45 16.20 2.25
CA PHE A 116 -5.95 16.25 0.88
C PHE A 116 -6.31 14.83 0.39
N ILE A 117 -7.59 14.59 0.16
CA ILE A 117 -8.10 13.38 -0.47
C ILE A 117 -8.45 13.69 -1.93
N PRO A 118 -7.74 13.11 -2.91
CA PRO A 118 -8.05 13.30 -4.33
C PRO A 118 -9.43 12.74 -4.70
N SER A 119 -9.95 13.12 -5.87
CA SER A 119 -11.19 12.53 -6.40
C SER A 119 -11.08 11.00 -6.50
N ARG A 120 -12.22 10.32 -6.58
CA ARG A 120 -12.26 8.86 -6.70
C ARG A 120 -11.43 8.36 -7.89
N GLU A 121 -11.60 8.97 -9.05
CA GLU A 121 -10.88 8.62 -10.29
C GLU A 121 -9.37 8.81 -10.12
N GLN A 122 -8.96 9.91 -9.47
CA GLN A 122 -7.56 10.18 -9.18
C GLN A 122 -6.98 9.17 -8.18
N ARG A 123 -7.75 8.75 -7.17
CA ARG A 123 -7.32 7.73 -6.20
C ARG A 123 -7.14 6.37 -6.87
N GLU A 124 -8.10 5.93 -7.67
CA GLU A 124 -8.03 4.67 -8.42
C GLU A 124 -6.82 4.64 -9.37
N LEU A 125 -6.60 5.71 -10.14
CA LEU A 125 -5.42 5.81 -11.02
C LEU A 125 -4.10 5.80 -10.23
N ARG A 126 -4.04 6.52 -9.09
CA ARG A 126 -2.85 6.54 -8.23
C ARG A 126 -2.54 5.16 -7.66
N GLU A 127 -3.56 4.38 -7.30
CA GLU A 127 -3.36 3.01 -6.82
C GLU A 127 -2.75 2.11 -7.90
N LEU A 128 -3.24 2.19 -9.14
CA LEU A 128 -2.68 1.43 -10.27
C LEU A 128 -1.22 1.82 -10.55
N ILE A 129 -0.91 3.12 -10.56
CA ILE A 129 0.46 3.61 -10.82
C ILE A 129 1.41 3.20 -9.70
N ARG A 130 0.98 3.31 -8.43
CA ARG A 130 1.78 2.88 -7.29
C ARG A 130 2.06 1.39 -7.34
N TYR A 131 1.03 0.58 -7.59
CA TYR A 131 1.18 -0.87 -7.70
C TYR A 131 2.13 -1.25 -8.85
N ARG A 132 2.03 -0.59 -10.00
CA ARG A 132 2.97 -0.78 -11.10
C ARG A 132 4.41 -0.45 -10.68
N GLN A 133 4.62 0.67 -9.97
CA GLN A 133 5.95 1.04 -9.49
C GLN A 133 6.50 0.00 -8.51
N GLU A 134 5.68 -0.46 -7.57
CA GLU A 134 6.04 -1.53 -6.63
C GLU A 134 6.49 -2.79 -7.37
N LEU A 135 5.75 -3.25 -8.39
CA LEU A 135 6.13 -4.40 -9.22
C LEU A 135 7.43 -4.18 -10.00
N VAL A 136 7.67 -2.95 -10.50
CA VAL A 136 8.92 -2.60 -11.18
C VAL A 136 10.10 -2.69 -10.22
N ASP A 137 9.93 -2.17 -9.00
CA ASP A 137 10.94 -2.19 -7.97
C ASP A 137 11.19 -3.62 -7.45
N GLU A 138 10.14 -4.43 -7.29
CA GLU A 138 10.25 -5.86 -6.97
C GLU A 138 11.03 -6.61 -8.04
N ARG A 139 10.68 -6.42 -9.31
CA ARG A 139 11.42 -7.03 -10.41
C ARG A 139 12.90 -6.66 -10.39
N ALA A 140 13.23 -5.39 -10.10
CA ALA A 140 14.61 -4.94 -9.99
C ALA A 140 15.33 -5.58 -8.79
N ARG A 141 14.66 -5.68 -7.62
CA ARG A 141 15.18 -6.36 -6.43
C ARG A 141 15.47 -7.84 -6.73
N GLU A 142 14.58 -8.54 -7.40
CA GLU A 142 14.79 -9.95 -7.76
C GLU A 142 15.89 -10.13 -8.81
N ALA A 143 15.98 -9.24 -9.81
CA ALA A 143 17.09 -9.24 -10.76
C ALA A 143 18.45 -9.11 -10.05
N ASN A 144 18.55 -8.18 -9.09
CA ASN A 144 19.76 -7.97 -8.30
C ASN A 144 20.08 -9.17 -7.39
N ARG A 145 19.06 -9.85 -6.85
CA ARG A 145 19.25 -11.09 -6.08
C ARG A 145 19.81 -12.21 -6.95
N ILE A 146 19.26 -12.42 -8.15
CA ILE A 146 19.78 -13.39 -9.12
C ILE A 146 21.24 -13.09 -9.45
N GLN A 147 21.57 -11.82 -9.73
CA GLN A 147 22.98 -11.43 -9.97
C GLN A 147 23.87 -11.81 -8.80
N LYS A 148 23.48 -11.51 -7.55
CA LYS A 148 24.27 -11.89 -6.36
C LYS A 148 24.50 -13.40 -6.24
N VAL A 149 23.49 -14.21 -6.57
CA VAL A 149 23.63 -15.69 -6.60
C VAL A 149 24.66 -16.11 -7.65
N LEU A 150 24.56 -15.57 -8.87
CA LEU A 150 25.54 -15.85 -9.93
C LEU A 150 26.95 -15.41 -9.54
N GLU A 151 27.10 -14.22 -8.95
CA GLU A 151 28.39 -13.71 -8.47
C GLU A 151 29.00 -14.63 -7.40
N GLY A 152 28.18 -15.18 -6.49
CA GLY A 152 28.62 -16.18 -5.50
C GLY A 152 29.12 -17.48 -6.13
N ALA A 153 28.53 -17.90 -7.25
CA ALA A 153 28.99 -19.02 -8.07
C ALA A 153 30.14 -18.65 -9.02
N ASN A 154 30.67 -17.42 -8.96
CA ASN A 154 31.64 -16.87 -9.90
C ASN A 154 31.19 -16.88 -11.38
N ILE A 155 29.87 -16.84 -11.63
CA ILE A 155 29.27 -16.69 -12.96
C ILE A 155 29.05 -15.20 -13.24
N LYS A 156 29.83 -14.63 -14.18
CA LYS A 156 29.89 -13.20 -14.50
C LYS A 156 28.92 -12.77 -15.61
N LEU A 157 27.77 -13.43 -15.73
CA LEU A 157 26.79 -13.16 -16.80
C LEU A 157 26.36 -11.68 -16.86
N SER A 158 26.19 -11.04 -15.70
CA SER A 158 25.88 -9.60 -15.53
C SER A 158 26.93 -8.66 -16.15
N SER A 159 28.18 -9.10 -16.28
CA SER A 159 29.27 -8.30 -16.87
C SER A 159 29.21 -8.26 -18.40
N VAL A 160 28.57 -9.25 -19.02
CA VAL A 160 28.49 -9.39 -20.48
C VAL A 160 27.10 -9.01 -21.00
N ALA A 161 26.06 -9.48 -20.29
CA ALA A 161 24.66 -9.24 -20.63
C ALA A 161 24.15 -7.93 -20.05
N THR A 162 23.68 -7.03 -20.94
CA THR A 162 23.03 -5.77 -20.53
C THR A 162 21.75 -6.01 -19.73
N ASP A 163 21.05 -7.10 -20.00
CA ASP A 163 19.86 -7.54 -19.24
C ASP A 163 19.92 -9.07 -19.07
N ILE A 164 20.23 -9.50 -17.84
CA ILE A 164 20.28 -10.92 -17.48
C ILE A 164 18.89 -11.58 -17.49
N LEU A 165 17.81 -10.78 -17.40
CA LEU A 165 16.43 -11.25 -17.51
C LEU A 165 15.87 -11.04 -18.93
N GLY A 166 16.71 -10.65 -19.89
CA GLY A 166 16.37 -10.64 -21.31
C GLY A 166 16.30 -12.07 -21.88
N LYS A 167 15.92 -12.21 -23.16
CA LYS A 167 15.69 -13.51 -23.80
C LYS A 167 16.86 -14.50 -23.64
N SER A 168 18.08 -14.08 -24.00
CA SER A 168 19.27 -14.93 -23.88
C SER A 168 19.66 -15.20 -22.42
N GLY A 169 19.60 -14.18 -21.57
CA GLY A 169 19.93 -14.36 -20.15
C GLY A 169 19.01 -15.36 -19.47
N ARG A 170 17.69 -15.30 -19.74
CA ARG A 170 16.72 -16.28 -19.23
C ARG A 170 16.95 -17.69 -19.78
N GLU A 171 17.29 -17.84 -21.05
CA GLU A 171 17.58 -19.15 -21.63
C GLU A 171 18.83 -19.78 -20.99
N ILE A 172 19.90 -18.99 -20.81
CA ILE A 172 21.12 -19.42 -20.11
C ILE A 172 20.81 -19.77 -18.66
N LEU A 173 20.09 -18.91 -17.94
CA LEU A 173 19.67 -19.19 -16.56
C LEU A 173 18.85 -20.47 -16.44
N LYS A 174 17.93 -20.70 -17.37
CA LYS A 174 17.12 -21.92 -17.40
C LYS A 174 17.98 -23.16 -17.63
N ALA A 175 18.94 -23.08 -18.57
CA ALA A 175 19.86 -24.18 -18.84
C ALA A 175 20.75 -24.49 -17.62
N LEU A 176 21.25 -23.47 -16.93
CA LEU A 176 22.00 -23.62 -15.68
C LEU A 176 21.15 -24.32 -14.60
N ILE A 177 19.87 -23.94 -14.45
CA ILE A 177 18.93 -24.60 -13.52
C ILE A 177 18.67 -26.06 -13.91
N GLU A 178 18.64 -26.36 -15.20
CA GLU A 178 18.48 -27.72 -15.74
C GLU A 178 19.77 -28.55 -15.69
N GLY A 179 20.86 -28.00 -15.14
CA GLY A 179 22.13 -28.70 -14.93
C GLY A 179 23.13 -28.59 -16.09
N GLN A 180 22.84 -27.78 -17.11
CA GLN A 180 23.81 -27.51 -18.17
C GLN A 180 24.93 -26.60 -17.65
N THR A 181 26.18 -27.07 -17.76
CA THR A 181 27.37 -26.36 -17.29
C THR A 181 28.44 -26.17 -18.36
N ASP A 182 28.25 -26.73 -19.56
CA ASP A 182 29.18 -26.55 -20.69
C ASP A 182 29.18 -25.07 -21.16
N PRO A 183 30.31 -24.36 -21.04
CA PRO A 183 30.38 -22.95 -21.42
C PRO A 183 30.14 -22.69 -22.90
N GLU A 184 30.47 -23.63 -23.80
CA GLU A 184 30.22 -23.47 -25.23
C GLU A 184 28.71 -23.54 -25.53
N ALA A 185 28.04 -24.57 -25.01
CA ALA A 185 26.60 -24.73 -25.15
C ALA A 185 25.82 -23.53 -24.60
N LEU A 186 26.24 -22.97 -23.45
CA LEU A 186 25.62 -21.78 -22.86
C LEU A 186 25.90 -20.51 -23.68
N ALA A 187 27.11 -20.35 -24.21
CA ALA A 187 27.45 -19.20 -25.05
C ALA A 187 26.67 -19.19 -26.38
N ASP A 188 26.37 -20.36 -26.93
CA ASP A 188 25.59 -20.50 -28.17
C ASP A 188 24.11 -20.12 -28.02
N MET A 189 23.61 -20.00 -26.78
CA MET A 189 22.28 -19.44 -26.48
C MET A 189 22.20 -17.92 -26.65
N ALA A 190 23.33 -17.25 -26.93
CA ALA A 190 23.36 -15.82 -27.21
C ALA A 190 22.54 -15.44 -28.46
N LYS A 191 21.70 -14.41 -28.33
CA LYS A 191 20.83 -13.88 -29.39
C LYS A 191 21.05 -12.39 -29.57
N GLY A 192 20.73 -11.90 -30.77
CA GLY A 192 20.86 -10.48 -31.13
C GLY A 192 22.28 -9.94 -30.89
N ARG A 193 22.40 -8.78 -30.24
CA ARG A 193 23.70 -8.12 -29.97
C ARG A 193 24.62 -8.94 -29.07
N MET A 194 24.10 -9.88 -28.27
CA MET A 194 24.92 -10.71 -27.39
C MET A 194 25.78 -11.71 -28.17
N LYS A 195 25.40 -12.06 -29.41
CA LYS A 195 26.21 -12.94 -30.28
C LYS A 195 27.61 -12.38 -30.55
N ALA A 196 27.73 -11.06 -30.67
CA ALA A 196 29.02 -10.40 -30.88
C ALA A 196 29.95 -10.55 -29.66
N LYS A 197 29.40 -10.87 -28.48
CA LYS A 197 30.14 -11.08 -27.22
C LYS A 197 30.28 -12.56 -26.85
N ARG A 198 30.12 -13.48 -27.81
CA ARG A 198 30.12 -14.93 -27.56
C ARG A 198 31.35 -15.39 -26.76
N GLU A 199 32.54 -14.95 -27.15
CA GLU A 199 33.78 -15.35 -26.44
C GLU A 199 33.87 -14.81 -25.02
N GLU A 200 33.41 -13.58 -24.78
CA GLU A 200 33.30 -13.02 -23.43
C GLU A 200 32.26 -13.78 -22.61
N LEU A 201 31.12 -14.10 -23.22
CA LEU A 201 30.03 -14.85 -22.59
C LEU A 201 30.48 -16.25 -22.17
N ARG A 202 31.19 -16.96 -23.04
CA ARG A 202 31.78 -18.28 -22.76
C ARG A 202 32.66 -18.24 -21.51
N ARG A 203 33.49 -17.20 -21.36
CA ARG A 203 34.30 -16.99 -20.14
C ARG A 203 33.45 -16.62 -18.93
N ALA A 204 32.39 -15.83 -19.13
CA ALA A 204 31.54 -15.33 -18.06
C ALA A 204 30.62 -16.40 -17.46
N VAL A 205 30.21 -17.40 -18.22
CA VAL A 205 29.35 -18.49 -17.72
C VAL A 205 30.12 -19.60 -17.01
N GLN A 206 31.45 -19.58 -17.08
CA GLN A 206 32.30 -20.52 -16.36
C GLN A 206 32.33 -20.15 -14.87
N GLY A 207 31.82 -21.05 -14.02
CA GLY A 207 31.73 -20.84 -12.58
C GLY A 207 31.64 -22.15 -11.80
N MET A 208 31.47 -22.02 -10.48
CA MET A 208 31.34 -23.12 -9.53
C MET A 208 29.87 -23.31 -9.17
N ILE A 209 29.26 -24.36 -9.70
CA ILE A 209 27.90 -24.79 -9.36
C ILE A 209 28.04 -26.10 -8.59
N GLY A 210 27.60 -26.14 -7.34
CA GLY A 210 27.67 -27.33 -6.50
C GLY A 210 26.29 -27.81 -6.07
N ASP A 211 26.19 -29.08 -5.67
CA ASP A 211 25.01 -29.69 -5.04
C ASP A 211 24.71 -29.16 -3.62
N GLY A 212 25.37 -28.08 -3.19
CA GLY A 212 25.34 -27.63 -1.79
C GLY A 212 26.06 -26.32 -1.52
N LEU A 213 25.78 -25.25 -2.26
CA LEU A 213 26.14 -23.90 -1.83
C LEU A 213 25.12 -23.41 -0.78
N HIS A 214 25.18 -24.04 0.41
CA HIS A 214 24.63 -23.53 1.65
C HIS A 214 25.80 -23.05 2.51
N GLY A 215 26.16 -21.79 2.33
CA GLY A 215 27.02 -21.03 3.24
C GLY A 215 26.30 -19.76 3.66
#